data_AF-A0A0J6WPY0-F1
#
_entry.id   AF-A0A0J6WPY0-F1
#
_cell.length_a   1.000
_cell.length_b   1.000
_cell.length_c   1.000
_cell.angle_alpha   90.00
_cell.angle_beta   90.00
_cell.angle_gamma   90.00
#
_symmetry.space_group_name_H-M   'P 1'
#
loop_
_entity.id
_entity.type
_entity.pdbx_description
1 polymer ?
#
loop_
_entity_poly.entity_id
_entity_poly.type
_entity_poly.pdbx_seq_one_letter_code
_entity_poly.pdbx_strand_id
1 'polypeptide(L)'
;MSRTRRNFSAKLKSELVLELLKGEKDLNTIATENKIQPNLLRNWKKEFLDKASIVFDDSREENLKEKLAVERKEKIAYAKKVGQLTMQVDWLKKKSEELLGPDYENQYSPKPFED
;
A
#
# COMPACT_ATOMS: atom_id res chain seq x y z
N MET A 1 3.97 -31.72 -2.68
CA MET A 1 4.18 -31.19 -1.32
C MET A 1 4.73 -29.77 -1.42
N SER A 2 3.90 -28.75 -1.15
CA SER A 2 4.35 -27.35 -1.06
C SER A 2 5.24 -27.20 0.18
N ARG A 3 6.54 -26.91 0.01
CA ARG A 3 7.42 -26.59 1.15
C ARG A 3 7.03 -25.20 1.68
N THR A 4 6.54 -25.15 2.91
CA THR A 4 6.30 -23.89 3.64
C THR A 4 7.60 -23.09 3.71
N ARG A 5 7.58 -21.85 3.20
CA ARG A 5 8.75 -20.96 3.29
C ARG A 5 9.00 -20.61 4.75
N ARG A 6 10.25 -20.75 5.17
CA ARG A 6 10.71 -20.34 6.50
C ARG A 6 10.77 -18.81 6.55
N ASN A 7 10.04 -18.20 7.48
CA ASN A 7 10.04 -16.76 7.69
C ASN A 7 11.08 -16.38 8.76
N PHE A 8 11.81 -15.28 8.53
CA PHE A 8 12.78 -14.72 9.46
C PHE A 8 12.34 -13.31 9.86
N SER A 9 12.45 -12.98 11.14
CA SER A 9 12.09 -11.66 11.65
C SER A 9 13.06 -10.59 11.13
N ALA A 10 12.58 -9.35 10.99
CA ALA A 10 13.41 -8.22 10.54
C ALA A 10 14.62 -8.00 11.47
N LYS A 11 14.41 -8.12 12.78
CA LYS A 11 15.45 -8.00 13.81
C LYS A 11 16.58 -9.02 13.62
N LEU A 12 16.23 -10.29 13.41
CA LEU A 12 17.23 -11.34 13.18
C LEU A 12 18.01 -11.09 11.88
N LYS A 13 17.33 -10.69 10.80
CA LYS A 13 18.01 -10.36 9.54
C LYS A 13 19.01 -9.23 9.72
N SER A 14 18.64 -8.15 10.42
CA SER A 14 19.54 -7.03 10.66
C SER A 14 20.72 -7.40 11.55
N GLU A 15 20.50 -8.17 12.62
CA GLU A 15 21.59 -8.60 13.52
C GLU A 15 22.65 -9.42 12.77
N LEU A 16 22.23 -10.40 11.96
CA LEU A 16 23.14 -11.24 11.18
C LEU A 16 23.89 -10.45 10.10
N VAL A 17 23.21 -9.51 9.43
CA VAL A 17 23.87 -8.64 8.45
C VAL A 17 24.88 -7.71 9.13
N LEU A 18 24.55 -7.17 10.31
CA LEU A 18 25.47 -6.34 11.07
C LEU A 18 26.68 -7.13 11.58
N GLU A 19 26.49 -8.34 12.10
CA GLU A 19 27.59 -9.25 12.49
C GLU A 19 28.52 -9.54 11.30
N LEU A 20 27.92 -9.81 10.12
CA LEU A 20 28.67 -10.00 8.88
C LEU A 20 29.43 -8.73 8.43
N LEU A 21 28.85 -7.54 8.62
CA LEU A 21 29.48 -6.26 8.26
C LEU A 21 30.60 -5.86 9.24
N LYS A 22 30.48 -6.23 10.52
CA LYS A 22 31.54 -6.05 11.52
C LYS A 22 32.77 -6.91 11.23
N GLY A 23 32.60 -8.01 10.50
CA GLY A 23 33.70 -8.90 10.09
C GLY A 23 34.20 -9.82 11.20
N GLU A 24 33.47 -9.95 12.32
CA GLU A 24 33.83 -10.83 13.44
C GLU A 24 33.78 -12.31 13.05
N LYS A 25 32.90 -12.68 12.12
CA LYS A 25 32.76 -14.05 11.59
C LYS A 25 32.57 -14.03 10.08
N ASP A 26 33.05 -15.10 9.43
CA ASP A 26 32.86 -15.29 7.99
C ASP A 26 31.38 -15.61 7.67
N LEU A 27 30.97 -15.27 6.45
CA LEU A 27 29.63 -15.50 5.93
C LEU A 27 29.20 -16.96 6.06
N ASN A 28 30.10 -17.90 5.79
CA ASN A 28 29.78 -19.33 5.87
C ASN A 28 29.60 -19.78 7.32
N THR A 29 30.37 -19.22 8.25
CA THR A 29 30.26 -19.49 9.68
C THR A 29 28.93 -18.99 10.23
N ILE A 30 28.56 -17.73 9.96
CA ILE A 30 27.28 -17.14 10.39
C ILE A 30 26.10 -17.92 9.81
N ALA A 31 26.18 -18.27 8.52
CA ALA A 31 25.15 -19.05 7.84
C ALA A 31 24.96 -20.45 8.50
N THR A 32 26.07 -21.12 8.83
CA THR A 32 26.04 -22.46 9.43
C THR A 32 25.51 -22.41 10.87
N GLU A 33 26.01 -21.50 11.72
CA GLU A 33 25.57 -21.34 13.11
C GLU A 33 24.05 -21.05 13.19
N ASN A 34 23.55 -20.23 12.28
CA ASN A 34 22.14 -19.82 12.27
C ASN A 34 21.25 -20.71 11.40
N LYS A 35 21.80 -21.80 10.81
CA LYS A 35 21.09 -22.74 9.92
C LYS A 35 20.38 -22.02 8.76
N ILE A 36 21.07 -21.04 8.17
CA ILE A 36 20.63 -20.22 7.04
C ILE A 36 21.49 -20.55 5.82
N GLN A 37 20.90 -20.48 4.63
CA GLN A 37 21.65 -20.69 3.40
C GLN A 37 22.56 -19.48 3.12
N PRO A 38 23.85 -19.67 2.78
CA PRO A 38 24.79 -18.57 2.53
C PRO A 38 24.29 -17.52 1.51
N ASN A 39 23.63 -17.97 0.44
CA ASN A 39 23.03 -17.07 -0.56
C ASN A 39 21.92 -16.19 0.01
N LEU A 40 21.16 -16.67 0.99
CA LEU A 40 20.11 -15.89 1.64
C LEU A 40 20.71 -14.74 2.45
N LEU A 41 21.82 -15.01 3.17
CA LEU A 41 22.55 -14.00 3.92
C LEU A 41 23.22 -12.96 3.00
N ARG A 42 23.73 -13.39 1.83
CA ARG A 42 24.22 -12.46 0.78
C ARG A 42 23.11 -11.53 0.28
N ASN A 43 21.92 -12.08 0.02
CA ASN A 43 20.78 -11.28 -0.43
C ASN A 43 20.34 -10.27 0.63
N TRP A 44 20.29 -10.67 1.91
CA TRP A 44 19.95 -9.74 2.99
C TRP A 44 20.99 -8.64 3.17
N LYS A 45 22.29 -8.96 3.04
CA LYS A 45 23.34 -7.94 3.06
C LYS A 45 23.13 -6.90 1.96
N LYS A 46 22.83 -7.36 0.74
CA LYS A 46 22.54 -6.47 -0.39
C LYS A 46 21.31 -5.60 -0.11
N GLU A 47 20.18 -6.21 0.28
CA GLU A 47 18.95 -5.49 0.61
C GLU A 47 19.14 -4.46 1.73
N PHE A 48 19.95 -4.79 2.74
CA PHE A 48 20.25 -3.90 3.85
C PHE A 48 21.04 -2.68 3.38
N LEU A 49 22.09 -2.88 2.59
CA LEU A 49 22.91 -1.78 2.06
C LEU A 49 22.12 -0.91 1.07
N ASP A 50 21.31 -1.51 0.20
CA ASP A 50 20.46 -0.79 -0.76
C ASP A 50 19.44 0.11 -0.04
N LYS A 51 18.93 -0.31 1.12
CA LYS A 51 17.96 0.45 1.92
C LYS A 51 18.61 1.31 3.01
N ALA A 52 19.90 1.16 3.28
CA ALA A 52 20.59 1.87 4.35
C ALA A 52 20.63 3.38 4.11
N SER A 53 20.83 3.81 2.86
CA SER A 53 20.82 5.23 2.49
C SER A 53 19.50 5.91 2.81
N ILE A 54 18.38 5.20 2.62
CA ILE A 54 17.02 5.70 2.88
C ILE A 54 16.81 6.02 4.37
N VAL A 55 17.56 5.38 5.28
CA VAL A 55 17.46 5.64 6.72
C VAL A 55 18.06 6.99 7.10
N PHE A 56 19.06 7.46 6.35
CA PHE A 56 19.72 8.76 6.57
C PHE A 56 19.17 9.88 5.68
N ASP A 57 18.21 9.57 4.82
CA ASP A 57 17.54 10.57 3.99
C ASP A 57 16.46 11.29 4.84
N ASP A 58 16.83 12.45 5.39
CA ASP A 58 15.93 13.32 6.17
C ASP A 58 14.72 13.80 5.37
N SER A 59 14.76 13.73 4.03
CA SER A 59 13.61 14.05 3.17
C SER A 59 12.51 12.99 3.22
N ARG A 60 12.73 11.83 3.88
CA ARG A 60 11.73 10.76 3.98
C ARG A 60 10.42 11.25 4.59
N GLU A 61 10.49 12.01 5.68
CA GLU A 61 9.27 12.55 6.31
C GLU A 61 8.57 13.57 5.43
N GLU A 62 9.34 14.41 4.72
CA GLU A 62 8.80 15.42 3.81
C GLU A 62 8.13 14.76 2.60
N ASN A 63 8.77 13.77 1.98
CA ASN A 63 8.21 12.96 0.90
C ASN A 63 6.94 12.22 1.32
N LEU A 64 6.89 11.69 2.55
CA LEU A 64 5.69 11.04 3.10
C LEU A 64 4.56 12.05 3.32
N LYS A 65 4.87 13.23 3.88
CA LYS A 65 3.90 14.31 4.08
C LYS A 65 3.36 14.82 2.74
N GLU A 66 4.21 14.96 1.73
CA GLU A 66 3.82 15.41 0.41
C GLU A 66 2.90 14.40 -0.30
N LYS A 67 3.23 13.11 -0.28
CA LYS A 67 2.34 12.05 -0.80
C LYS A 67 0.98 12.06 -0.12
N LEU A 68 0.96 12.16 1.21
CA LEU A 68 -0.30 12.25 1.97
C LEU A 68 -1.08 13.52 1.64
N ALA A 69 -0.41 14.64 1.38
CA ALA A 69 -1.06 15.88 0.98
C ALA A 69 -1.68 15.77 -0.42
N VAL A 70 -1.03 15.09 -1.36
CA VAL A 70 -1.58 14.81 -2.69
C VAL A 70 -2.80 13.91 -2.58
N GLU A 71 -2.73 12.79 -1.87
CA GLU A 71 -3.88 11.90 -1.66
C GLU A 71 -5.06 12.62 -1.00
N ARG A 72 -4.80 13.52 -0.05
CA ARG A 72 -5.85 14.34 0.58
C ARG A 72 -6.51 15.29 -0.41
N LYS A 73 -5.73 15.95 -1.28
CA LYS A 73 -6.26 16.84 -2.32
C LYS A 73 -7.14 16.08 -3.30
N GLU A 74 -6.72 14.90 -3.72
CA GLU A 74 -7.51 14.04 -4.61
C GLU A 74 -8.82 13.61 -3.93
N LYS A 75 -8.76 13.12 -2.69
CA LYS A 75 -9.97 12.75 -1.92
C LYS A 75 -10.96 13.91 -1.78
N ILE A 76 -10.48 15.12 -1.51
CA ILE A 76 -11.32 16.32 -1.43
C ILE A 76 -11.97 16.62 -2.78
N ALA A 77 -11.23 16.53 -3.88
CA ALA A 77 -11.75 16.76 -5.21
C ALA A 77 -12.85 15.74 -5.59
N TYR A 78 -12.62 14.46 -5.27
CA TYR A 78 -13.63 13.41 -5.47
C TYR A 78 -14.86 13.64 -4.59
N ALA A 79 -14.69 13.97 -3.31
CA ALA A 79 -15.81 14.24 -2.41
C ALA A 79 -16.66 15.43 -2.89
N LYS A 80 -16.03 16.50 -3.39
CA LYS A 80 -16.73 17.64 -3.98
C LYS A 80 -17.53 17.24 -5.22
N LYS A 81 -16.94 16.44 -6.11
CA LYS A 81 -17.62 15.96 -7.33
C LYS A 81 -18.79 15.05 -6.99
N VAL A 82 -18.62 14.15 -6.03
CA VAL A 82 -19.71 13.28 -5.54
C VAL A 82 -20.83 14.13 -4.94
N GLY A 83 -20.53 15.08 -4.06
CA GLY A 83 -21.56 15.96 -3.48
C GLY A 83 -22.34 16.75 -4.54
N GLN A 84 -21.65 17.31 -5.54
CA GLN A 84 -22.30 17.99 -6.65
C GLN A 84 -23.21 17.05 -7.46
N LEU A 85 -22.73 15.85 -7.78
CA LEU A 85 -23.51 14.86 -8.52
C LEU A 85 -24.72 14.38 -7.71
N THR A 86 -24.57 14.15 -6.41
CA THR A 86 -25.68 13.79 -5.52
C THR A 86 -26.76 14.86 -5.55
N MET A 87 -26.41 16.14 -5.40
CA MET A 87 -27.39 17.24 -5.47
C MET A 87 -28.08 17.32 -6.83
N GLN A 88 -27.34 17.12 -7.92
CA GLN A 88 -27.91 17.11 -9.28
C GLN A 88 -28.86 15.94 -9.49
N VAL A 89 -28.48 14.74 -9.05
CA VAL A 89 -29.31 13.54 -9.11
C VAL A 89 -30.58 13.73 -8.29
N ASP A 90 -30.48 14.18 -7.05
CA ASP A 90 -31.64 14.40 -6.18
C ASP A 90 -32.61 15.43 -6.78
N TRP A 91 -32.08 16.50 -7.36
CA TRP A 91 -32.89 17.50 -8.06
C TRP A 91 -33.59 16.91 -9.29
N LEU A 92 -32.87 16.15 -10.13
CA LEU A 92 -33.44 15.50 -11.31
C LEU A 92 -34.50 14.48 -10.91
N LYS A 93 -34.27 13.67 -9.88
CA LYS A 93 -35.23 12.70 -9.37
C LYS A 93 -36.53 13.38 -8.94
N LYS A 94 -36.42 14.46 -8.16
CA LYS A 94 -37.57 15.27 -7.74
C LYS A 94 -38.35 15.83 -8.94
N LYS A 95 -37.65 16.33 -9.97
CA LYS A 95 -38.31 16.86 -11.17
C LYS A 95 -38.99 15.78 -12.02
N SER A 96 -38.38 14.62 -12.14
CA SER A 96 -38.99 13.48 -12.81
C SER A 96 -40.23 12.99 -12.08
N GLU A 97 -40.21 12.93 -10.74
CA GLU A 97 -41.38 12.59 -9.93
C GLU A 97 -42.52 13.62 -10.09
N GLU A 98 -42.20 14.91 -10.10
CA GLU A 98 -43.18 15.99 -10.34
C GLU A 98 -43.83 15.91 -11.73
N LEU A 99 -43.09 15.48 -12.77
CA LEU A 99 -43.55 15.49 -14.17
C LEU A 99 -44.16 14.16 -14.63
N LEU A 100 -43.59 13.04 -14.20
CA LEU A 100 -43.91 11.68 -14.68
C LEU A 100 -44.62 10.84 -13.61
N GLY A 101 -44.76 11.37 -12.39
CA GLY A 101 -45.38 10.69 -11.25
C GLY A 101 -44.42 9.80 -10.46
N PRO A 102 -44.87 9.25 -9.31
CA PRO A 102 -44.01 8.53 -8.36
C PRO A 102 -43.36 7.25 -8.90
N ASP A 103 -43.92 6.66 -9.95
CA ASP A 103 -43.47 5.38 -10.53
C ASP A 103 -42.48 5.55 -11.70
N TYR A 104 -42.00 6.77 -11.96
CA TYR A 104 -41.16 7.06 -13.13
C TYR A 104 -39.85 6.27 -13.14
N GLU A 105 -39.25 5.96 -11.98
CA GLU A 105 -37.98 5.22 -11.91
C GLU A 105 -38.14 3.82 -12.52
N ASN A 106 -39.24 3.12 -12.25
CA ASN A 106 -39.50 1.77 -12.76
C ASN A 106 -39.80 1.76 -14.27
N GLN A 107 -40.37 2.85 -14.79
CA GLN A 107 -40.80 2.95 -16.17
C GLN A 107 -39.70 3.45 -17.11
N TYR A 108 -38.80 4.30 -16.62
CA TYR A 108 -37.85 5.05 -17.46
C TYR A 108 -36.39 4.96 -17.03
N SER A 109 -36.09 4.40 -15.85
CA SER A 109 -34.72 4.30 -15.33
C SER A 109 -34.32 2.85 -15.05
N PRO A 110 -34.03 2.03 -16.08
CA PRO A 110 -33.50 0.69 -15.88
C PRO A 110 -32.18 0.78 -15.09
N LYS A 111 -32.11 0.05 -13.97
CA LYS A 111 -30.96 0.11 -13.06
C LYS A 111 -29.74 -0.52 -13.74
N PRO A 112 -28.60 0.18 -13.86
CA PRO A 112 -27.46 -0.30 -14.65
C PRO A 112 -26.71 -1.51 -14.05
N PHE A 113 -27.11 -2.00 -12.88
CA PHE A 113 -26.38 -2.99 -12.08
C PHE A 113 -27.27 -4.01 -11.35
N GLU A 114 -28.54 -4.14 -11.73
CA GLU A 114 -29.39 -5.23 -11.24
C GLU A 114 -29.48 -6.31 -12.34
N ASP A 115 -28.72 -7.39 -12.17
CA ASP A 115 -29.00 -8.72 -12.78
C ASP A 115 -29.95 -9.50 -11.86
#